data_AF-A0A6C0C570-F1
#
_entry.id   AF-A0A6C0C570-F1
#
_cell.length_a   1.000
_cell.length_b   1.000
_cell.length_c   1.000
_cell.angle_alpha   90.00
_cell.angle_beta   90.00
_cell.angle_gamma   90.00
#
_symmetry.space_group_name_H-M   'P 1'
#
loop_
_entity.id
_entity.type
_entity.pdbx_description
1 polymer ?
#
loop_
_entity_poly.entity_id
_entity_poly.type
_entity_poly.pdbx_seq_one_letter_code
_entity_poly.pdbx_strand_id
1 'polypeptide(L)'
;MVHLKDIAQAISIVLIFVALYFISMISVGLKNLKDKWPEIRCNPASMPFAGYLGHNPMENFVFCIGNIQKNMMGYFLKPIYYIISLTGTLGKSIMKSMNKMRTMFASLRGMIRNIVGDIFGIFMNILIKFQKLILKLKDLIMKLIGTTTVIIYTLQGAMYTGESINRGPIGGTLRSICFSKNTPLKLKSGQLVHMKNIKLGDVLENGSEVYGLLQLKGDDKNPYYKIWSKVLNDYIYVTGSHKILLNNEQFDNLELKNYIDVKDYPGAELTKNYDKELACLITSNHNIPIGEYTFWDWED
;
A
#
# COMPACT_ATOMS: atom_id res chain seq x y z
N MET A 1 58.85 -137.98 44.85
CA MET A 1 57.56 -137.25 44.74
C MET A 1 56.96 -136.96 46.13
N VAL A 2 57.79 -136.60 47.12
CA VAL A 2 57.36 -136.26 48.49
C VAL A 2 57.71 -134.80 48.80
N HIS A 3 58.91 -134.35 48.42
CA HIS A 3 59.36 -132.96 48.64
C HIS A 3 58.54 -131.84 47.94
N LEU A 4 57.74 -132.12 46.91
CA LEU A 4 56.89 -131.10 46.27
C LEU A 4 55.62 -130.77 47.08
N LYS A 5 55.10 -131.71 47.88
CA LYS A 5 53.91 -131.48 48.71
C LYS A 5 54.24 -130.52 49.86
N ASP A 6 55.43 -130.65 50.45
CA ASP A 6 55.88 -129.82 51.57
C ASP A 6 56.10 -128.36 51.12
N ILE A 7 56.66 -128.15 49.93
CA ILE A 7 56.84 -126.81 49.34
C ILE A 7 55.49 -126.14 49.03
N ALA A 8 54.51 -126.88 48.50
CA ALA A 8 53.19 -126.34 48.20
C ALA A 8 52.40 -125.94 49.47
N GLN A 9 52.54 -126.71 50.55
CA GLN A 9 51.95 -126.38 51.86
C GLN A 9 52.59 -125.14 52.48
N ALA A 10 53.92 -125.00 52.40
CA ALA A 10 54.62 -123.79 52.87
C ALA A 10 54.20 -122.53 52.11
N ILE A 11 54.09 -122.59 50.78
CA ILE A 11 53.61 -121.46 49.97
C ILE A 11 52.16 -121.10 50.32
N SER A 12 51.29 -122.10 50.54
CA SER A 12 49.90 -121.87 50.91
C SER A 12 49.77 -121.17 52.27
N ILE A 13 50.60 -121.56 53.26
CA ILE A 13 50.64 -120.91 54.58
C ILE A 13 51.10 -119.46 54.46
N VAL A 14 52.13 -119.19 53.65
CA VAL A 14 52.61 -117.81 53.41
C VAL A 14 51.52 -116.97 52.74
N LEU A 15 50.82 -117.51 51.74
CA LEU A 15 49.70 -116.81 51.08
C LEU A 15 48.55 -116.50 52.05
N ILE A 16 48.22 -117.42 52.97
CA ILE A 16 47.20 -117.18 54.00
C ILE A 16 47.64 -116.08 54.96
N PHE A 17 48.91 -116.06 55.40
CA PHE A 17 49.43 -115.00 56.26
C PHE A 17 49.43 -113.63 55.56
N VAL A 18 49.81 -113.59 54.27
CA VAL A 18 49.74 -112.37 53.46
C VAL A 18 48.28 -111.91 53.33
N ALA A 19 47.34 -112.81 53.06
CA ALA A 19 45.92 -112.48 52.96
C ALA A 19 45.36 -111.93 54.29
N LEU A 20 45.69 -112.54 55.43
CA LEU A 20 45.27 -112.05 56.75
C LEU A 20 45.86 -110.66 57.07
N TYR A 21 47.11 -110.40 56.70
CA TYR A 21 47.73 -109.09 56.85
C TYR A 21 46.97 -108.01 56.04
N PHE A 22 46.67 -108.27 54.77
CA PHE A 22 45.90 -107.35 53.93
C PHE A 22 44.48 -107.09 54.45
N ILE A 23 43.78 -108.13 54.94
CA ILE A 23 42.44 -107.98 55.53
C ILE A 23 42.49 -107.06 56.75
N SER A 24 43.52 -107.20 57.61
CA SER A 24 43.69 -106.33 58.78
C SER A 24 43.95 -104.86 58.41
N MET A 25 44.78 -104.60 57.39
CA MET A 25 45.09 -103.26 56.91
C MET A 25 43.85 -102.56 56.29
N ILE A 26 43.08 -103.29 55.49
CA ILE A 26 41.84 -102.79 54.88
C ILE A 26 40.80 -102.46 55.96
N SER A 27 40.68 -103.30 56.99
CA SER A 27 39.75 -103.07 58.10
C SER A 27 40.04 -101.77 58.88
N VAL A 28 41.32 -101.49 59.14
CA VAL A 28 41.74 -100.23 59.81
C VAL A 28 41.51 -99.01 58.90
N GLY A 29 41.82 -99.12 57.60
CA GLY A 29 41.59 -98.04 56.63
C GLY A 29 40.10 -97.68 56.49
N LEU A 30 39.22 -98.69 56.42
CA LEU A 30 37.77 -98.51 56.35
C LEU A 30 37.20 -97.84 57.59
N LYS A 31 37.73 -98.14 58.78
CA LYS A 31 37.27 -97.51 60.02
C LYS A 31 37.57 -96.00 60.04
N ASN A 32 38.76 -95.59 59.59
CA ASN A 32 39.11 -94.17 59.43
C ASN A 32 38.25 -93.45 58.38
N LEU A 33 37.87 -94.13 57.29
CA LEU A 33 36.95 -93.60 56.27
C LEU A 33 35.53 -93.40 56.83
N LYS A 34 35.08 -94.30 57.73
CA LYS A 34 33.77 -94.20 58.37
C LYS A 34 33.65 -92.99 59.30
N ASP A 35 34.69 -92.74 60.10
CA ASP A 35 34.66 -91.65 61.10
C ASP A 35 34.69 -90.24 60.47
N LYS A 36 35.29 -90.10 59.28
CA LYS A 36 35.39 -88.81 58.55
C LYS A 36 34.41 -88.66 57.39
N TRP A 37 33.46 -89.59 57.25
CA TRP A 37 32.58 -89.67 56.07
C TRP A 37 31.85 -88.35 55.73
N PRO A 38 31.27 -87.60 56.69
CA PRO A 38 30.53 -86.37 56.37
C PRO A 38 31.34 -85.31 55.63
N GLU A 39 32.65 -85.23 55.90
CA GLU A 39 33.56 -84.25 55.27
C GLU A 39 34.08 -84.74 53.92
N ILE A 40 34.34 -86.05 53.80
CA ILE A 40 34.96 -86.64 52.60
C ILE A 40 33.94 -87.23 51.62
N ARG A 41 32.64 -87.23 51.92
CA ARG A 41 31.60 -87.88 51.09
C ARG A 41 31.54 -87.40 49.63
N CYS A 42 32.00 -86.18 49.34
CA CYS A 42 32.02 -85.61 47.99
C CYS A 42 33.41 -85.61 47.34
N ASN A 43 34.43 -86.20 47.99
CA ASN A 43 35.75 -86.38 47.39
C ASN A 43 35.73 -87.58 46.42
N PRO A 44 36.15 -87.43 45.16
CA PRO A 44 36.15 -88.52 44.17
C PRO A 44 36.89 -89.79 44.63
N ALA A 45 37.93 -89.67 45.46
CA ALA A 45 38.73 -90.81 45.93
C ALA A 45 38.02 -91.68 46.98
N SER A 46 37.11 -91.11 47.78
CA SER A 46 36.37 -91.81 48.85
C SER A 46 35.00 -92.33 48.38
N MET A 47 34.49 -91.81 47.27
CA MET A 47 33.15 -92.09 46.76
C MET A 47 32.88 -93.56 46.38
N PRO A 48 33.82 -94.31 45.77
CA PRO A 48 33.64 -95.74 45.50
C PRO A 48 33.46 -96.59 46.77
N PHE A 49 33.93 -96.08 47.92
CA PHE A 49 33.81 -96.75 49.21
C PHE A 49 32.48 -96.45 49.94
N ALA A 50 31.61 -95.61 49.38
CA ALA A 50 30.29 -95.29 49.94
C ALA A 50 29.45 -96.55 50.22
N GLY A 51 29.46 -97.49 49.27
CA GLY A 51 28.70 -98.74 49.38
C GLY A 51 29.21 -99.64 50.51
N TYR A 52 30.52 -99.64 50.76
CA TYR A 52 31.14 -100.39 51.85
C TYR A 52 30.84 -99.77 53.23
N LEU A 53 30.49 -98.49 53.26
CA LEU A 53 30.15 -97.74 54.48
C LEU A 53 28.64 -97.74 54.78
N GLY A 54 27.83 -98.45 53.98
CA GLY A 54 26.37 -98.53 54.16
C GLY A 54 25.60 -97.36 53.56
N HIS A 55 26.23 -96.56 52.69
CA HIS A 55 25.58 -95.46 51.98
C HIS A 55 25.39 -95.82 50.51
N ASN A 56 24.24 -95.45 49.93
CA ASN A 56 23.99 -95.66 48.51
C ASN A 56 24.95 -94.77 47.69
N PRO A 57 25.87 -95.36 46.89
CA PRO A 57 26.84 -94.59 46.11
C PRO A 57 26.18 -93.65 45.12
N MET A 58 25.06 -94.07 44.53
CA MET A 58 24.34 -93.32 43.51
C MET A 58 23.63 -92.10 44.09
N GLU A 59 22.94 -92.26 45.23
CA GLU A 59 22.29 -91.13 45.91
C GLU A 59 23.32 -90.12 46.41
N ASN A 60 24.46 -90.58 46.94
CA ASN A 60 25.52 -89.69 47.41
C ASN A 60 26.19 -88.95 46.24
N PHE A 61 26.39 -89.60 45.09
CA PHE A 61 26.87 -88.96 43.87
C PHE A 61 25.90 -87.88 43.38
N VAL A 62 24.61 -88.20 43.26
CA VAL A 62 23.56 -87.25 42.83
C VAL A 62 23.49 -86.06 43.79
N PHE A 63 23.60 -86.28 45.10
CA PHE A 63 23.62 -85.22 46.09
C PHE A 63 24.84 -84.29 45.93
N CYS A 64 26.04 -84.86 45.78
CA CYS A 64 27.27 -84.09 45.65
C CYS A 64 27.30 -83.29 44.33
N ILE A 65 26.87 -83.89 43.22
CA ILE A 65 26.74 -83.20 41.93
C ILE A 65 25.67 -82.11 42.01
N GLY A 66 24.53 -82.37 42.65
CA GLY A 66 23.46 -81.38 42.83
C GLY A 66 23.92 -80.16 43.64
N ASN A 67 24.71 -80.36 44.71
CA ASN A 67 25.28 -79.26 45.49
C ASN A 67 26.38 -78.50 44.74
N ILE A 68 27.22 -79.19 43.96
CA ILE A 68 28.20 -78.54 43.08
C ILE A 68 27.47 -77.69 42.02
N GLN A 69 26.42 -78.23 41.39
CA GLN A 69 25.63 -77.53 40.38
C GLN A 69 24.91 -76.30 40.94
N LYS A 70 24.35 -76.36 42.16
CA LYS A 70 23.74 -75.20 42.84
C LYS A 70 24.76 -74.09 43.10
N ASN A 71 25.96 -74.44 43.58
CA ASN A 71 27.02 -73.48 43.85
C ASN A 71 27.62 -72.88 42.57
N MET A 72 27.62 -73.63 41.47
CA MET A 72 28.11 -73.16 40.17
C MET A 72 27.04 -72.41 39.35
N MET A 73 25.75 -72.57 39.63
CA MET A 73 24.67 -71.88 38.90
C MET A 73 24.82 -70.35 38.98
N GLY A 74 25.18 -69.81 40.15
CA GLY A 74 25.46 -68.38 40.31
C GLY A 74 26.64 -67.90 39.44
N TYR A 75 27.63 -68.75 39.18
CA TYR A 75 28.75 -68.45 38.28
C TYR A 75 28.33 -68.55 36.81
N PHE A 76 27.52 -69.56 36.44
CA PHE A 76 27.03 -69.74 35.07
C PHE A 76 25.98 -68.69 34.64
N LEU A 77 25.23 -68.11 35.58
CA LEU A 77 24.27 -67.05 35.27
C LEU A 77 24.93 -65.66 35.12
N LYS A 78 26.17 -65.46 35.57
CA LYS A 78 26.90 -64.17 35.42
C LYS A 78 26.95 -63.69 33.95
N PRO A 79 27.36 -64.53 32.96
CA PRO A 79 27.28 -64.15 31.55
C PRO A 79 25.88 -63.74 31.09
N ILE A 80 24.83 -64.43 31.54
CA ILE A 80 23.44 -64.12 31.18
C ILE A 80 23.01 -62.77 31.75
N TYR A 81 23.30 -62.50 33.02
CA TYR A 81 23.02 -61.20 33.63
C TYR A 81 23.78 -60.06 32.95
N TYR A 82 25.02 -60.31 32.53
CA TYR A 82 25.79 -59.33 31.76
C TYR A 82 25.10 -59.02 30.42
N ILE A 83 24.67 -60.04 29.66
CA ILE A 83 23.96 -59.86 28.38
C ILE A 83 22.63 -59.12 28.57
N ILE A 84 21.86 -59.45 29.61
CA ILE A 84 20.61 -58.74 29.94
C ILE A 84 20.90 -57.27 30.29
N SER A 85 21.98 -57.00 31.02
CA SER A 85 22.39 -55.63 31.35
C SER A 85 22.83 -54.83 30.11
N LEU A 86 23.55 -55.47 29.18
CA LEU A 86 23.96 -54.88 27.91
C LEU A 86 22.73 -54.58 27.04
N THR A 87 21.77 -55.50 26.99
CA THR A 87 20.50 -55.34 26.26
C THR A 87 19.67 -54.20 26.87
N GLY A 88 19.59 -54.11 28.19
CA GLY A 88 18.90 -53.04 28.88
C GLY A 88 19.56 -51.66 28.69
N THR A 89 20.90 -51.60 28.68
CA THR A 89 21.64 -50.35 28.42
C THR A 89 21.52 -49.91 26.95
N LEU A 90 21.56 -50.86 26.00
CA LEU A 90 21.26 -50.61 24.59
C LEU A 90 19.84 -50.07 24.41
N GLY A 91 18.83 -50.71 25.03
CA GLY A 91 17.44 -50.25 25.00
C GLY A 91 17.28 -48.83 25.57
N LYS A 92 17.93 -48.53 26.70
CA LYS A 92 17.96 -47.18 27.28
C LYS A 92 18.62 -46.16 26.34
N SER A 93 19.72 -46.52 25.69
CA SER A 93 20.42 -45.64 24.73
C SER A 93 19.55 -45.33 23.51
N ILE A 94 18.85 -46.34 22.99
CA ILE A 94 17.89 -46.18 21.89
C ILE A 94 16.74 -45.26 22.30
N MET A 95 16.09 -45.50 23.45
CA MET A 95 15.02 -44.64 23.96
C MET A 95 15.49 -43.20 24.14
N LYS A 96 16.69 -43.00 24.71
CA LYS A 96 17.28 -41.65 24.88
C LYS A 96 17.51 -40.97 23.53
N SER A 97 18.00 -41.70 22.54
CA SER A 97 18.25 -41.18 21.19
C SER A 97 16.94 -40.84 20.47
N MET A 98 15.91 -41.68 20.60
CA MET A 98 14.57 -41.39 20.09
C MET A 98 13.95 -40.14 20.72
N ASN A 99 14.11 -39.97 22.04
CA ASN A 99 13.59 -38.78 22.71
C ASN A 99 14.36 -37.51 22.29
N LYS A 100 15.69 -37.61 22.12
CA LYS A 100 16.49 -36.51 21.55
C LYS A 100 16.06 -36.14 20.13
N MET A 101 15.73 -37.13 19.31
CA MET A 101 15.20 -36.90 17.96
C MET A 101 13.85 -36.16 18.02
N ARG A 102 12.95 -36.56 18.93
CA ARG A 102 11.68 -35.85 19.14
C ARG A 102 11.90 -34.40 19.60
N THR A 103 12.84 -34.15 20.52
CA THR A 103 13.15 -32.78 20.96
C THR A 103 13.80 -31.95 19.87
N MET A 104 14.64 -32.56 19.02
CA MET A 104 15.19 -31.90 17.82
C MET A 104 14.06 -31.49 16.87
N PHE A 105 13.12 -32.39 16.56
CA PHE A 105 11.97 -32.05 15.71
C PHE A 105 11.07 -30.97 16.34
N ALA A 106 10.89 -31.00 17.66
CA ALA A 106 10.15 -29.95 18.37
C ALA A 106 10.87 -28.59 18.27
N SER A 107 12.20 -28.57 18.45
CA SER A 107 13.03 -27.37 18.28
C SER A 107 12.98 -26.85 16.84
N LEU A 108 13.13 -27.73 15.84
CA LEU A 108 13.02 -27.38 14.42
C LEU A 108 11.67 -26.75 14.10
N ARG A 109 10.57 -27.36 14.57
CA ARG A 109 9.21 -26.82 14.42
C ARG A 109 9.06 -25.45 15.09
N GLY A 110 9.67 -25.26 16.26
CA GLY A 110 9.69 -23.98 16.97
C GLY A 110 10.41 -22.89 16.16
N MET A 111 11.60 -23.18 15.65
CA MET A 111 12.36 -22.25 14.79
C MET A 111 11.56 -21.87 13.54
N ILE A 112 10.95 -22.84 12.86
CA ILE A 112 10.12 -22.57 11.68
C ILE A 112 8.92 -21.68 12.05
N ARG A 113 8.24 -21.93 13.18
CA ARG A 113 7.13 -21.07 13.62
C ARG A 113 7.56 -19.62 13.86
N ASN A 114 8.74 -19.41 14.45
CA ASN A 114 9.25 -18.07 14.69
C ASN A 114 9.59 -17.36 13.37
N ILE A 115 10.33 -18.01 12.48
CA ILE A 115 10.68 -17.44 11.16
C ILE A 115 9.43 -17.07 10.37
N VAL A 116 8.44 -17.98 10.31
CA VAL A 116 7.19 -17.73 9.62
C VAL A 116 6.44 -16.55 10.27
N GLY A 117 6.40 -16.49 11.61
CA GLY A 117 5.80 -15.38 12.34
C GLY A 117 6.45 -14.03 12.05
N ASP A 118 7.78 -13.97 12.06
CA ASP A 118 8.55 -12.76 11.77
C ASP A 118 8.32 -12.27 10.34
N ILE A 119 8.32 -13.20 9.38
CA ILE A 119 8.03 -12.91 7.96
C ILE A 119 6.61 -12.33 7.81
N PHE A 120 5.59 -12.96 8.42
CA PHE A 120 4.22 -12.44 8.41
C PHE A 120 4.13 -11.06 9.06
N GLY A 121 4.88 -10.81 10.14
CA GLY A 121 4.95 -9.50 10.78
C GLY A 121 5.49 -8.42 9.85
N ILE A 122 6.57 -8.71 9.10
CA ILE A 122 7.12 -7.79 8.10
C ILE A 122 6.09 -7.53 6.98
N PHE A 123 5.47 -8.58 6.43
CA PHE A 123 4.44 -8.42 5.39
C PHE A 123 3.27 -7.56 5.88
N MET A 124 2.81 -7.74 7.11
CA MET A 124 1.72 -6.93 7.66
C MET A 124 2.09 -5.45 7.75
N ASN A 125 3.32 -5.16 8.19
CA ASN A 125 3.84 -3.79 8.23
C ASN A 125 3.96 -3.17 6.83
N ILE A 126 4.37 -3.96 5.83
CA ILE A 126 4.44 -3.54 4.43
C ILE A 126 3.03 -3.24 3.90
N LEU A 127 2.05 -4.12 4.14
CA LEU A 127 0.66 -3.92 3.73
C LEU A 127 0.06 -2.62 4.29
N ILE A 128 0.29 -2.34 5.58
CA ILE A 128 -0.16 -1.08 6.21
C ILE A 128 0.48 0.13 5.53
N LYS A 129 1.78 0.07 5.19
CA LYS A 129 2.46 1.16 4.45
C LYS A 129 1.87 1.34 3.05
N PHE A 130 1.61 0.26 2.32
CA PHE A 130 0.97 0.31 1.01
C PHE A 130 -0.44 0.91 1.08
N GLN A 131 -1.25 0.50 2.06
CA GLN A 131 -2.58 1.09 2.29
C GLN A 131 -2.49 2.59 2.56
N LYS A 132 -1.54 3.04 3.39
CA LYS A 132 -1.30 4.48 3.63
C LYS A 132 -0.88 5.22 2.35
N LEU A 133 -0.09 4.60 1.48
CA LEU A 133 0.30 5.18 0.20
C LEU A 133 -0.92 5.37 -0.71
N ILE A 134 -1.79 4.37 -0.82
CA ILE A 134 -3.03 4.46 -1.61
C ILE A 134 -3.96 5.55 -1.04
N LEU A 135 -4.11 5.64 0.28
CA LEU A 135 -4.91 6.70 0.92
C LEU A 135 -4.37 8.09 0.60
N LYS A 136 -3.06 8.29 0.65
CA LYS A 136 -2.41 9.56 0.27
C LYS A 136 -2.58 9.88 -1.21
N LEU A 137 -2.48 8.87 -2.09
CA LEU A 137 -2.71 9.06 -3.53
C LEU A 137 -4.17 9.48 -3.80
N LYS A 138 -5.13 8.83 -3.14
CA LYS A 138 -6.55 9.20 -3.25
C LYS A 138 -6.81 10.63 -2.77
N ASP A 139 -6.21 11.03 -1.64
CA ASP A 139 -6.30 12.40 -1.12
C ASP A 139 -5.74 13.43 -2.14
N LEU A 140 -4.61 13.11 -2.77
CA LEU A 140 -4.01 13.97 -3.79
C LEU A 140 -4.92 14.12 -5.02
N ILE A 141 -5.50 13.03 -5.51
CA ILE A 141 -6.43 13.06 -6.65
C ILE A 141 -7.67 13.91 -6.30
N MET A 142 -8.24 13.74 -5.10
CA MET A 142 -9.40 14.52 -4.65
C MET A 142 -9.10 16.01 -4.58
N LYS A 143 -7.93 16.40 -4.08
CA LYS A 143 -7.48 17.80 -4.07
C LYS A 143 -7.34 18.36 -5.47
N LEU A 144 -6.76 17.59 -6.40
CA LEU A 144 -6.59 18.01 -7.78
C LEU A 144 -7.94 18.22 -8.49
N ILE A 145 -8.90 17.31 -8.29
CA ILE A 145 -10.27 17.47 -8.80
C ILE A 145 -10.92 18.72 -8.20
N GLY A 146 -10.74 18.95 -6.90
CA GLY A 146 -11.26 20.14 -6.21
C GLY A 146 -10.72 21.43 -6.81
N THR A 147 -9.40 21.55 -6.98
CA THR A 147 -8.77 22.75 -7.55
C THR A 147 -9.20 23.00 -8.99
N THR A 148 -9.28 21.94 -9.81
CA THR A 148 -9.70 22.07 -11.21
C THR A 148 -11.17 22.49 -11.31
N THR A 149 -12.03 21.95 -10.45
CA THR A 149 -13.45 22.32 -10.38
C THR A 149 -13.62 23.80 -10.07
N VAL A 150 -12.85 24.33 -9.10
CA VAL A 150 -12.88 25.77 -8.78
C VAL A 150 -12.51 26.60 -10.01
N ILE A 151 -11.42 26.24 -10.71
CA ILE A 151 -10.98 26.96 -11.92
C ILE A 151 -12.07 26.95 -12.99
N ILE A 152 -12.72 25.79 -13.23
CA ILE A 152 -13.81 25.67 -14.21
C ILE A 152 -14.96 26.62 -13.86
N TYR A 153 -15.42 26.63 -12.60
CA TYR A 153 -16.51 27.51 -12.19
C TYR A 153 -16.13 29.00 -12.23
N THR A 154 -14.89 29.35 -11.89
CA THR A 154 -14.40 30.72 -12.03
C THR A 154 -14.38 31.16 -13.49
N LEU A 155 -13.90 30.31 -14.41
CA LEU A 155 -13.91 30.60 -15.84
C LEU A 155 -15.33 30.73 -16.38
N GLN A 156 -16.23 29.84 -15.99
CA GLN A 156 -17.64 29.91 -16.35
C GLN A 156 -18.28 31.22 -15.85
N GLY A 157 -17.99 31.63 -14.61
CA GLY A 157 -18.41 32.91 -14.06
C GLY A 157 -17.92 34.10 -14.91
N ALA A 158 -16.63 34.11 -15.26
CA ALA A 158 -16.05 35.15 -16.12
C ALA A 158 -16.71 35.19 -17.52
N MET A 159 -16.98 34.02 -18.12
CA MET A 159 -17.67 33.93 -19.41
C MET A 159 -19.09 34.51 -19.33
N TYR A 160 -19.85 34.17 -18.28
CA TYR A 160 -21.18 34.74 -18.08
C TYR A 160 -21.13 36.25 -17.84
N THR A 161 -20.15 36.76 -17.10
CA THR A 161 -19.95 38.21 -16.97
C THR A 161 -19.69 38.86 -18.32
N GLY A 162 -18.84 38.27 -19.17
CA GLY A 162 -18.59 38.78 -20.53
C GLY A 162 -19.85 38.78 -21.40
N GLU A 163 -20.64 37.71 -21.33
CA GLU A 163 -21.92 37.61 -22.05
C GLU A 163 -22.95 38.63 -21.54
N SER A 164 -23.00 38.86 -20.23
CA SER A 164 -23.82 39.90 -19.60
C SER A 164 -23.40 41.31 -20.03
N ILE A 165 -22.11 41.61 -20.11
CA ILE A 165 -21.63 42.90 -20.64
C ILE A 165 -22.05 43.06 -22.10
N ASN A 166 -21.89 42.01 -22.90
CA ASN A 166 -22.21 42.05 -24.32
C ASN A 166 -23.72 42.21 -24.60
N ARG A 167 -24.58 41.56 -23.81
CA ARG A 167 -26.05 41.70 -23.89
C ARG A 167 -26.58 42.93 -23.13
N GLY A 168 -25.78 43.50 -22.25
CA GLY A 168 -26.13 44.64 -21.41
C GLY A 168 -26.03 45.97 -22.15
N PRO A 169 -26.43 47.07 -21.49
CA PRO A 169 -26.42 48.41 -22.07
C PRO A 169 -25.02 48.80 -22.59
N ILE A 170 -23.96 48.49 -21.83
CA ILE A 170 -22.56 48.77 -22.22
C ILE A 170 -22.20 48.14 -23.59
N GLY A 171 -22.52 46.86 -23.79
CA GLY A 171 -22.29 46.19 -25.08
C GLY A 171 -23.19 46.71 -26.20
N GLY A 172 -24.41 47.15 -25.87
CA GLY A 172 -25.34 47.77 -26.82
C GLY A 172 -24.84 49.12 -27.33
N THR A 173 -24.41 50.01 -26.44
CA THR A 173 -23.91 51.36 -26.75
C THR A 173 -22.68 51.32 -27.66
N LEU A 174 -21.79 50.34 -27.47
CA LEU A 174 -20.62 50.10 -28.35
C LEU A 174 -20.97 49.82 -29.82
N ARG A 175 -22.23 49.54 -30.17
CA ARG A 175 -22.65 49.10 -31.51
C ARG A 175 -23.50 50.12 -32.30
N SER A 176 -23.96 51.24 -31.72
CA SER A 176 -25.11 51.94 -32.30
C SER A 176 -25.07 53.48 -32.39
N ILE A 177 -24.02 54.16 -31.95
CA ILE A 177 -24.05 55.62 -31.73
C ILE A 177 -22.88 56.35 -32.43
N CYS A 178 -23.06 56.84 -33.67
CA CYS A 178 -22.06 57.62 -34.42
C CYS A 178 -22.68 58.43 -35.59
N PHE A 179 -21.87 59.26 -36.23
CA PHE A 179 -22.18 60.06 -37.42
C PHE A 179 -21.46 59.57 -38.67
N SER A 180 -21.87 60.09 -39.83
CA SER A 180 -21.05 60.01 -41.03
C SER A 180 -19.74 60.78 -40.86
N LYS A 181 -18.66 60.19 -41.38
CA LYS A 181 -17.33 60.80 -41.44
C LYS A 181 -17.29 62.18 -42.10
N ASN A 182 -18.23 62.43 -43.00
CA ASN A 182 -18.29 63.68 -43.76
C ASN A 182 -19.19 64.73 -43.09
N THR A 183 -19.79 64.45 -41.93
CA THR A 183 -20.58 65.44 -41.19
C THR A 183 -19.72 66.67 -40.88
N PRO A 184 -20.10 67.89 -41.33
CA PRO A 184 -19.32 69.09 -41.10
C PRO A 184 -19.53 69.60 -39.68
N LEU A 185 -18.44 69.96 -39.01
CA LEU A 185 -18.41 70.54 -37.67
C LEU A 185 -17.79 71.93 -37.74
N LYS A 186 -18.33 72.85 -36.96
CA LYS A 186 -17.79 74.21 -36.89
C LYS A 186 -16.90 74.33 -35.66
N LEU A 187 -15.65 74.74 -35.89
CA LEU A 187 -14.70 75.06 -34.82
C LEU A 187 -15.00 76.45 -34.25
N LYS A 188 -14.51 76.73 -33.03
CA LYS A 188 -14.58 78.06 -32.39
C LYS A 188 -13.93 79.16 -33.23
N SER A 189 -12.98 78.82 -34.08
CA SER A 189 -12.37 79.73 -35.06
C SER A 189 -13.32 80.15 -36.19
N GLY A 190 -14.46 79.48 -36.34
CA GLY A 190 -15.42 79.65 -37.43
C GLY A 190 -15.16 78.72 -38.63
N GLN A 191 -14.05 77.98 -38.64
CA GLN A 191 -13.73 77.03 -39.70
C GLN A 191 -14.66 75.82 -39.68
N LEU A 192 -15.17 75.42 -40.85
CA LEU A 192 -15.88 74.15 -41.03
C LEU A 192 -14.89 73.03 -41.36
N VAL A 193 -14.94 71.94 -40.60
CA VAL A 193 -14.09 70.76 -40.73
C VAL A 193 -14.96 69.51 -40.69
N HIS A 194 -14.76 68.58 -41.62
CA HIS A 194 -15.47 67.29 -41.57
C HIS A 194 -15.03 66.47 -40.36
N MET A 195 -15.95 65.72 -39.75
CA MET A 195 -15.70 64.95 -38.53
C MET A 195 -14.49 64.02 -38.62
N LYS A 196 -14.24 63.39 -39.78
CA LYS A 196 -13.04 62.56 -40.02
C LYS A 196 -11.71 63.30 -39.94
N ASN A 197 -11.72 64.62 -40.03
CA ASN A 197 -10.55 65.49 -40.06
C ASN A 197 -10.36 66.29 -38.75
N ILE A 198 -11.27 66.14 -37.78
CA ILE A 198 -11.13 66.72 -36.44
C ILE A 198 -9.93 66.09 -35.73
N LYS A 199 -9.22 66.89 -34.95
CA LYS A 199 -8.08 66.47 -34.15
C LYS A 199 -8.38 66.61 -32.66
N LEU A 200 -7.64 65.84 -31.86
CA LEU A 200 -7.65 66.00 -30.41
C LEU A 200 -7.18 67.41 -30.04
N GLY A 201 -7.89 68.03 -29.09
CA GLY A 201 -7.65 69.42 -28.66
C GLY A 201 -8.30 70.48 -29.55
N ASP A 202 -8.95 70.11 -30.66
CA ASP A 202 -9.78 71.06 -31.41
C ASP A 202 -10.95 71.53 -30.53
N VAL A 203 -11.30 72.81 -30.63
CA VAL A 203 -12.40 73.42 -29.86
C VAL A 203 -13.58 73.70 -30.79
N LEU A 204 -14.73 73.11 -30.50
CA LEU A 204 -15.98 73.25 -31.26
C LEU A 204 -16.65 74.61 -31.00
N GLU A 205 -17.64 74.98 -31.81
CA GLU A 205 -18.25 76.32 -31.77
C GLU A 205 -18.89 76.70 -30.43
N ASN A 206 -19.39 75.71 -29.66
CA ASN A 206 -19.94 75.90 -28.31
C ASN A 206 -18.84 76.04 -27.24
N GLY A 207 -17.56 75.94 -27.61
CA GLY A 207 -16.42 75.99 -26.71
C GLY A 207 -15.98 74.65 -26.12
N SER A 208 -16.59 73.53 -26.51
CA SER A 208 -16.16 72.20 -26.05
C SER A 208 -14.87 71.75 -26.73
N GLU A 209 -13.97 71.15 -25.95
CA GLU A 209 -12.71 70.59 -26.45
C GLU A 209 -12.89 69.11 -26.80
N VAL A 210 -12.29 68.66 -27.91
CA VAL A 210 -12.33 67.25 -28.33
C VAL A 210 -11.26 66.44 -27.59
N TYR A 211 -11.70 65.56 -26.68
CA TYR A 211 -10.85 64.65 -25.89
C TYR A 211 -10.64 63.29 -26.54
N GLY A 212 -11.57 62.85 -27.40
CA GLY A 212 -11.50 61.54 -28.03
C GLY A 212 -12.08 61.53 -29.44
N LEU A 213 -11.50 60.68 -30.28
CA LEU A 213 -11.97 60.40 -31.64
C LEU A 213 -12.28 58.90 -31.73
N LEU A 214 -13.51 58.55 -32.04
CA LEU A 214 -13.95 57.16 -32.17
C LEU A 214 -14.21 56.83 -33.64
N GLN A 215 -13.65 55.71 -34.06
CA GLN A 215 -13.92 55.10 -35.36
C GLN A 215 -14.53 53.72 -35.11
N LEU A 216 -15.82 53.60 -35.41
CA LEU A 216 -16.55 52.35 -35.22
C LEU A 216 -16.88 51.72 -36.57
N LYS A 217 -16.91 50.39 -36.60
CA LYS A 217 -17.36 49.65 -37.77
C LYS A 217 -18.86 49.88 -37.95
N GLY A 218 -19.26 50.40 -39.10
CA GLY A 218 -20.67 50.50 -39.49
C GLY A 218 -21.21 49.18 -40.04
N ASP A 219 -22.52 49.02 -39.96
CA ASP A 219 -23.25 47.83 -40.41
C ASP A 219 -24.53 48.26 -41.16
N ASP A 220 -24.95 47.47 -42.15
CA ASP A 220 -26.14 47.76 -42.96
C ASP A 220 -27.45 47.70 -42.16
N LYS A 221 -27.43 47.01 -41.00
CA LYS A 221 -28.52 46.96 -40.03
C LYS A 221 -28.68 48.24 -39.21
N ASN A 222 -27.74 49.17 -39.28
CA ASN A 222 -27.80 50.45 -38.58
C ASN A 222 -27.62 51.62 -39.58
N PRO A 223 -28.57 51.80 -40.53
CA PRO A 223 -28.49 52.89 -41.50
C PRO A 223 -28.65 54.24 -40.82
N TYR A 224 -28.21 55.28 -41.51
CA TYR A 224 -28.36 56.64 -41.02
C TYR A 224 -29.81 57.11 -41.08
N TYR A 225 -30.15 57.97 -40.12
CA TYR A 225 -31.20 58.95 -40.25
C TYR A 225 -30.58 60.25 -40.79
N LYS A 226 -31.35 60.98 -41.59
CA LYS A 226 -30.98 62.32 -42.05
C LYS A 226 -31.82 63.36 -41.34
N ILE A 227 -31.18 64.44 -40.92
CA ILE A 227 -31.84 65.62 -40.32
C ILE A 227 -31.40 66.85 -41.11
N TRP A 228 -32.35 67.65 -41.61
CA TRP A 228 -32.02 68.86 -42.36
C TRP A 228 -31.53 69.97 -41.42
N SER A 229 -30.33 70.52 -41.66
CA SER A 229 -29.83 71.69 -40.94
C SER A 229 -29.91 72.93 -41.81
N LYS A 230 -30.61 73.96 -41.31
CA LYS A 230 -30.68 75.27 -41.97
C LYS A 230 -29.35 76.02 -41.89
N VAL A 231 -28.60 75.83 -40.81
CA VAL A 231 -27.28 76.47 -40.61
C VAL A 231 -26.25 75.92 -41.57
N LEU A 232 -26.26 74.61 -41.80
CA LEU A 232 -25.34 73.95 -42.74
C LEU A 232 -25.84 73.97 -44.19
N ASN A 233 -27.14 74.21 -44.39
CA ASN A 233 -27.82 74.05 -45.68
C ASN A 233 -27.58 72.66 -46.31
N ASP A 234 -27.55 71.63 -45.46
CA ASP A 234 -27.32 70.24 -45.84
C ASP A 234 -27.92 69.28 -44.78
N TYR A 235 -27.96 67.99 -45.10
CA TYR A 235 -28.40 66.94 -44.19
C TYR A 235 -27.27 66.43 -43.29
N ILE A 236 -27.59 66.27 -42.00
CA ILE A 236 -26.75 65.57 -41.02
C ILE A 236 -27.11 64.08 -41.06
N TYR A 237 -26.12 63.23 -41.30
CA TYR A 237 -26.29 61.77 -41.29
C TYR A 237 -25.76 61.18 -39.99
N VAL A 238 -26.66 60.54 -39.24
CA VAL A 238 -26.41 60.07 -37.87
C VAL A 238 -27.19 58.78 -37.59
N THR A 239 -26.65 57.88 -36.78
CA THR A 239 -27.33 56.61 -36.47
C THR A 239 -28.57 56.82 -35.60
N GLY A 240 -29.57 55.95 -35.74
CA GLY A 240 -30.87 56.14 -35.09
C GLY A 240 -30.85 56.14 -33.56
N SER A 241 -29.93 55.42 -32.93
CA SER A 241 -29.76 55.39 -31.47
C SER A 241 -28.90 56.53 -30.92
N HIS A 242 -28.39 57.42 -31.78
CA HIS A 242 -27.66 58.58 -31.31
C HIS A 242 -28.57 59.55 -30.57
N LYS A 243 -28.05 60.27 -29.59
CA LYS A 243 -28.84 61.14 -28.72
C LYS A 243 -28.86 62.58 -29.25
N ILE A 244 -30.04 63.16 -29.41
CA ILE A 244 -30.24 64.55 -29.84
C ILE A 244 -31.08 65.31 -28.80
N LEU A 245 -30.69 66.54 -28.52
CA LEU A 245 -31.38 67.41 -27.56
C LEU A 245 -32.73 67.86 -28.14
N LEU A 246 -33.80 67.78 -27.33
CA LEU A 246 -35.08 68.39 -27.68
C LEU A 246 -35.02 69.91 -27.44
N ASN A 247 -35.27 70.70 -28.50
CA ASN A 247 -35.37 72.16 -28.38
C ASN A 247 -36.62 72.55 -27.59
N ASN A 248 -36.48 72.73 -26.28
CA ASN A 248 -37.46 73.39 -25.42
C ASN A 248 -36.71 74.29 -24.44
N GLU A 249 -37.23 75.49 -24.18
CA GLU A 249 -36.59 76.55 -23.38
C GLU A 249 -36.35 76.19 -21.89
N GLN A 250 -36.70 74.96 -21.48
CA GLN A 250 -36.59 74.44 -20.11
C GLN A 250 -35.57 73.32 -19.94
N PHE A 251 -34.89 72.86 -21.00
CA PHE A 251 -33.98 71.73 -20.92
C PHE A 251 -32.52 72.17 -20.80
N ASP A 252 -31.86 71.72 -19.73
CA ASP A 252 -30.42 71.88 -19.52
C ASP A 252 -29.66 70.91 -20.45
N ASN A 253 -28.67 71.43 -21.19
CA ASN A 253 -27.84 70.65 -22.09
C ASN A 253 -26.76 69.82 -21.35
N LEU A 254 -26.74 69.89 -20.01
CA LEU A 254 -25.88 69.10 -19.12
C LEU A 254 -26.52 67.77 -18.68
N GLU A 255 -27.81 67.55 -18.90
CA GLU A 255 -28.50 66.34 -18.43
C GLU A 255 -28.94 65.43 -19.60
N LEU A 256 -28.37 64.23 -19.68
CA LEU A 256 -28.69 63.23 -20.72
C LEU A 256 -30.20 62.91 -20.81
N LYS A 257 -30.95 63.03 -19.71
CA LYS A 257 -32.40 62.79 -19.67
C LYS A 257 -33.21 63.69 -20.62
N ASN A 258 -32.62 64.81 -21.06
CA ASN A 258 -33.23 65.76 -21.98
C ASN A 258 -32.98 65.41 -23.46
N TYR A 259 -32.23 64.34 -23.72
CA TYR A 259 -31.94 63.84 -25.05
C TYR A 259 -32.81 62.63 -25.39
N ILE A 260 -33.25 62.56 -26.65
CA ILE A 260 -33.96 61.42 -27.21
C ILE A 260 -33.13 60.73 -28.28
N ASP A 261 -33.47 59.47 -28.61
CA ASP A 261 -32.88 58.80 -29.76
C ASP A 261 -33.25 59.57 -31.04
N VAL A 262 -32.29 59.74 -31.95
CA VAL A 262 -32.50 60.41 -33.24
C VAL A 262 -33.65 59.77 -34.02
N LYS A 263 -33.81 58.45 -33.96
CA LYS A 263 -34.92 57.75 -34.64
C LYS A 263 -36.31 58.22 -34.17
N ASP A 264 -36.39 58.75 -32.95
CA ASP A 264 -37.61 59.25 -32.31
C ASP A 264 -37.73 60.78 -32.44
N TYR A 265 -36.75 61.45 -33.04
CA TYR A 265 -36.76 62.89 -33.27
C TYR A 265 -37.71 63.25 -34.44
N PRO A 266 -38.68 64.17 -34.26
CA PRO A 266 -39.71 64.46 -35.28
C PRO A 266 -39.17 64.92 -36.65
N GLY A 267 -37.97 65.52 -36.69
CA GLY A 267 -37.33 65.98 -37.93
C GLY A 267 -36.35 64.98 -38.56
N ALA A 268 -36.27 63.76 -38.03
CA ALA A 268 -35.35 62.74 -38.53
C ALA A 268 -36.04 61.78 -39.48
N GLU A 269 -35.44 61.56 -40.65
CA GLU A 269 -35.95 60.64 -41.67
C GLU A 269 -34.99 59.45 -41.83
N LEU A 270 -35.50 58.22 -41.73
CA LEU A 270 -34.73 57.00 -41.97
C LEU A 270 -34.24 56.94 -43.42
N THR A 271 -32.97 56.58 -43.62
CA THR A 271 -32.38 56.38 -44.94
C THR A 271 -32.00 54.91 -45.18
N LYS A 272 -31.57 54.59 -46.41
CA LYS A 272 -30.92 53.30 -46.73
C LYS A 272 -29.39 53.40 -46.71
N ASN A 273 -28.85 54.58 -46.43
CA ASN A 273 -27.43 54.85 -46.52
C ASN A 273 -26.74 54.44 -45.22
N TYR A 274 -25.58 53.81 -45.34
CA TYR A 274 -24.69 53.51 -44.23
C TYR A 274 -23.26 53.58 -44.74
N ASP A 275 -22.31 53.90 -43.86
CA ASP A 275 -20.89 53.79 -44.16
C ASP A 275 -20.30 52.55 -43.48
N LYS A 276 -19.24 51.97 -44.04
CA LYS A 276 -18.50 50.87 -43.39
C LYS A 276 -17.80 51.30 -42.11
N GLU A 277 -17.61 52.60 -41.93
CA GLU A 277 -16.93 53.17 -40.79
C GLU A 277 -17.61 54.48 -40.41
N LEU A 278 -17.99 54.57 -39.15
CA LEU A 278 -18.69 55.69 -38.53
C LEU A 278 -17.71 56.48 -37.67
N ALA A 279 -17.98 57.77 -37.49
CA ALA A 279 -17.17 58.65 -36.64
C ALA A 279 -17.99 59.20 -35.48
N CYS A 280 -17.39 59.26 -34.29
CA CYS A 280 -17.94 59.98 -33.15
C CYS A 280 -16.83 60.69 -32.38
N LEU A 281 -17.21 61.61 -31.51
CA LEU A 281 -16.30 62.39 -30.69
C LEU A 281 -16.59 62.11 -29.21
N ILE A 282 -15.58 62.37 -28.39
CA ILE A 282 -15.74 62.60 -26.94
C ILE A 282 -15.31 64.05 -26.71
N THR A 283 -16.16 64.85 -26.09
CA THR A 283 -15.95 66.28 -25.86
C THR A 283 -16.02 66.63 -24.38
N SER A 284 -15.37 67.73 -24.00
CA SER A 284 -15.21 68.14 -22.59
C SER A 284 -16.50 68.44 -21.84
N ASN A 285 -17.64 68.53 -22.53
CA ASN A 285 -18.95 68.84 -21.96
C ASN A 285 -20.05 67.90 -22.47
N HIS A 286 -19.68 66.73 -22.98
CA HIS A 286 -20.58 65.71 -23.54
C HIS A 286 -21.46 66.16 -24.72
N ASN A 287 -21.15 67.32 -25.32
CA ASN A 287 -21.99 67.91 -26.36
C ASN A 287 -21.21 68.09 -27.66
N ILE A 288 -21.82 67.65 -28.76
CA ILE A 288 -21.37 67.81 -30.13
C ILE A 288 -22.35 68.75 -30.86
N PRO A 289 -22.01 70.05 -31.04
CA PRO A 289 -22.83 70.98 -31.81
C PRO A 289 -22.66 70.71 -33.31
N ILE A 290 -23.78 70.55 -34.02
CA ILE A 290 -23.81 70.35 -35.48
C ILE A 290 -24.97 71.16 -36.05
N GLY A 291 -24.65 72.30 -36.69
CA GLY A 291 -25.66 73.21 -37.22
C GLY A 291 -26.47 73.86 -36.09
N GLU A 292 -27.80 73.80 -36.16
CA GLU A 292 -28.69 74.26 -35.08
C GLU A 292 -28.98 73.21 -34.00
N TYR A 293 -28.36 72.03 -34.08
CA TYR A 293 -28.65 70.90 -33.20
C TYR A 293 -27.48 70.59 -32.27
N THR A 294 -27.82 70.05 -31.08
CA THR A 294 -26.86 69.52 -30.13
C THR A 294 -27.08 68.03 -29.97
N PHE A 295 -26.00 67.26 -30.14
CA PHE A 295 -25.98 65.82 -29.94
C PHE A 295 -25.14 65.48 -28.72
N TRP A 296 -25.48 64.39 -28.03
CA TRP A 296 -24.65 63.86 -26.95
C TRP A 296 -23.42 63.18 -27.54
N ASP A 297 -22.28 63.27 -26.87
CA ASP A 297 -21.07 62.58 -27.30
C ASP A 297 -21.12 61.08 -26.97
N TRP A 298 -20.02 60.36 -27.17
CA TRP A 298 -20.00 58.92 -26.92
C TRP A 298 -19.87 58.54 -25.43
N GLU A 299 -19.41 59.43 -24.56
CA GLU A 299 -19.11 59.12 -23.17
C GLU A 299 -20.37 59.27 -22.29
N ASP A 300 -20.76 58.17 -21.65
CA ASP A 300 -21.85 58.07 -20.66
C ASP A 300 -21.41 57.16 -19.50
#